data_AF-A0A7J7ITS0-F1
#
_entry.id   AF-A0A7J7ITS0-F1
#
_cell.length_a   1.000
_cell.length_b   1.000
_cell.length_c   1.000
_cell.angle_alpha   90.00
_cell.angle_beta   90.00
_cell.angle_gamma   90.00
#
_symmetry.space_group_name_H-M   'P 1'
#
loop_
_entity.id
_entity.type
_entity.pdbx_description
1 polymer ?
#
loop_
_entity_poly.entity_id
_entity_poly.type
_entity_poly.pdbx_seq_one_letter_code
_entity_poly.pdbx_strand_id
1 'polypeptide(L)'
;MSITAANAFRYEEVQQLILLKTHHALNWDMVQLIDMFTLGQRWLKDQYKNKPSYRYPVITWDLLPPSGASQYHPHLQAILTPHHYPGNLENWRRAAFDYHRDHGRNFFTDFISVHDMLGLTVRHGSAVAIATLVNSKKENEVVVMAKEMNKDYLQLLYAVLRSYIDDMQLYSFCLSMALTPFADDPSTDRYYTPVKALPVFTRVVTRGKLSDTRSDISSLELFTFSNVNSDPFSLIQRIQESVLTRVS
;
A
#
# COMPACT_ATOMS: atom_id res chain seq x y z
N MET A 1 -17.32 2.13 10.87
CA MET A 1 -18.32 1.53 9.97
C MET A 1 -18.19 2.16 8.59
N SER A 2 -18.03 1.31 7.59
CA SER A 2 -17.77 1.63 6.19
C SER A 2 -18.88 1.11 5.28
N ILE A 3 -18.96 1.62 4.06
CA ILE A 3 -19.96 1.26 3.04
C ILE A 3 -19.30 1.14 1.67
N THR A 4 -19.92 0.41 0.76
CA THR A 4 -19.50 0.36 -0.64
C THR A 4 -20.32 1.32 -1.49
N ALA A 5 -19.72 2.00 -2.45
CA ALA A 5 -20.44 2.79 -3.46
C ALA A 5 -19.85 2.56 -4.86
N ALA A 6 -20.70 2.64 -5.88
CA ALA A 6 -20.24 2.53 -7.26
C ALA A 6 -19.39 3.75 -7.64
N ASN A 7 -18.29 3.54 -8.35
CA ASN A 7 -17.55 4.63 -8.97
C ASN A 7 -18.24 5.03 -10.28
N ALA A 8 -18.47 6.32 -10.49
CA ALA A 8 -19.01 6.88 -11.74
C ALA A 8 -17.94 6.93 -12.86
N PHE A 9 -16.66 6.99 -12.49
CA PHE A 9 -15.52 7.04 -13.41
C PHE A 9 -14.64 5.79 -13.20
N ARG A 10 -15.10 4.66 -13.72
CA ARG A 10 -14.35 3.41 -13.65
C ARG A 10 -13.26 3.38 -14.72
N TYR A 11 -12.08 2.92 -14.33
CA TYR A 11 -10.98 2.61 -15.25
C TYR A 11 -10.70 1.11 -15.33
N GLU A 12 -11.38 0.30 -14.52
CA GLU A 12 -11.39 -1.15 -14.61
C GLU A 12 -12.82 -1.69 -14.53
N GLU A 13 -13.05 -2.86 -15.15
CA GLU A 13 -14.39 -3.46 -15.19
C GLU A 13 -14.88 -3.83 -13.77
N VAL A 14 -13.97 -4.37 -12.96
CA VAL A 14 -14.23 -4.77 -11.58
C VAL A 14 -13.59 -3.76 -10.63
N GLN A 15 -14.33 -2.68 -10.35
CA GLN A 15 -13.90 -1.58 -9.49
C GLN A 15 -15.04 -1.06 -8.60
N GLN A 16 -14.73 -0.73 -7.35
CA GLN A 16 -15.69 -0.19 -6.38
C GLN A 16 -15.03 0.79 -5.40
N LEU A 17 -15.81 1.76 -4.91
CA LEU A 17 -15.40 2.63 -3.81
C LEU A 17 -15.79 2.01 -2.46
N ILE A 18 -14.90 2.11 -1.48
CA ILE A 18 -15.16 1.74 -0.08
C ILE A 18 -14.98 2.99 0.77
N LEU A 19 -16.03 3.46 1.44
CA LEU A 19 -16.03 4.76 2.11
C LEU A 19 -16.22 4.57 3.61
N LEU A 20 -15.55 5.39 4.42
CA LEU A 20 -15.94 5.53 5.83
C LEU A 20 -17.32 6.19 5.93
N LYS A 21 -18.08 5.94 6.99
CA LYS A 21 -19.28 6.77 7.27
C LYS A 21 -18.91 8.14 7.86
N THR A 22 -17.71 8.25 8.45
CA THR A 22 -17.19 9.52 8.95
C THR A 22 -16.72 10.40 7.79
N HIS A 23 -17.20 11.63 7.76
CA HIS A 23 -16.93 12.58 6.68
C HIS A 23 -15.60 13.33 6.83
N HIS A 24 -15.07 13.42 8.05
CA HIS A 24 -13.86 14.16 8.31
C HIS A 24 -12.63 13.45 7.73
N ALA A 25 -11.90 14.11 6.83
CA ALA A 25 -10.78 13.55 6.09
C ALA A 25 -9.69 12.92 6.98
N LEU A 26 -9.39 13.56 8.12
CA LEU A 26 -8.27 13.18 8.99
C LEU A 26 -8.68 12.52 10.31
N ASN A 27 -9.98 12.52 10.65
CA ASN A 27 -10.44 12.09 11.98
C ASN A 27 -11.10 10.72 11.86
N TRP A 28 -10.24 9.71 11.72
CA TRP A 28 -10.61 8.31 11.71
C TRP A 28 -9.65 7.53 12.59
N ASP A 29 -10.18 6.54 13.30
CA ASP A 29 -9.43 5.69 14.21
C ASP A 29 -9.01 4.36 13.58
N MET A 30 -8.30 3.54 14.36
CA MET A 30 -7.82 2.23 13.94
C MET A 30 -8.96 1.27 13.59
N VAL A 31 -10.07 1.31 14.33
CA VAL A 31 -11.24 0.44 14.09
C VAL A 31 -11.86 0.77 12.75
N GLN A 32 -11.99 2.05 12.43
CA GLN A 32 -12.52 2.53 11.16
C GLN A 32 -11.62 2.16 9.98
N LEU A 33 -10.30 2.32 10.11
CA LEU A 33 -9.36 1.89 9.07
C LEU A 33 -9.47 0.38 8.83
N ILE A 34 -9.41 -0.43 9.90
CA ILE A 34 -9.48 -1.89 9.79
C ILE A 34 -10.79 -2.31 9.12
N ASP A 35 -11.92 -1.74 9.52
CA ASP A 35 -13.24 -2.02 8.95
C ASP A 35 -13.27 -1.71 7.44
N MET A 36 -12.74 -0.55 7.03
CA MET A 36 -12.71 -0.12 5.63
C MET A 36 -11.88 -1.05 4.73
N PHE A 37 -10.65 -1.38 5.15
CA PHE A 37 -9.80 -2.31 4.38
C PHE A 37 -10.35 -3.73 4.37
N THR A 38 -10.92 -4.19 5.50
CA THR A 38 -11.56 -5.51 5.58
C THR A 38 -12.80 -5.59 4.71
N LEU A 39 -13.60 -4.53 4.62
CA LEU A 39 -14.72 -4.45 3.68
C LEU A 39 -14.23 -4.48 2.23
N GLY A 40 -13.17 -3.76 1.89
CA GLY A 40 -12.55 -3.80 0.57
C GLY A 40 -12.06 -5.20 0.16
N GLN A 41 -11.33 -5.89 1.04
CA GLN A 41 -10.88 -7.25 0.76
C GLN A 41 -12.04 -8.24 0.62
N ARG A 42 -13.09 -8.13 1.46
CA ARG A 42 -14.29 -8.96 1.33
C ARG A 42 -14.96 -8.75 -0.02
N TRP A 43 -15.16 -7.50 -0.43
CA TRP A 43 -15.74 -7.18 -1.72
C TRP A 43 -14.93 -7.77 -2.87
N LEU A 44 -13.60 -7.64 -2.85
CA LEU A 44 -12.70 -8.23 -3.86
C LEU A 44 -12.81 -9.75 -3.94
N LYS A 45 -12.86 -10.43 -2.79
CA LYS A 45 -13.06 -11.89 -2.73
C LYS A 45 -14.41 -12.32 -3.31
N ASP A 46 -15.46 -11.55 -3.06
CA ASP A 46 -16.78 -11.84 -3.62
C ASP A 46 -16.83 -11.58 -5.13
N GLN A 47 -16.12 -10.57 -5.64
CA GLN A 47 -15.98 -10.38 -7.09
C GLN A 47 -15.20 -11.50 -7.75
N TYR A 48 -14.13 -12.01 -7.12
CA TYR A 48 -13.38 -13.16 -7.63
C TYR A 48 -14.26 -14.41 -7.77
N LYS A 49 -15.12 -14.70 -6.78
CA LYS A 49 -16.09 -15.82 -6.87
C LYS A 49 -17.02 -15.68 -8.08
N ASN A 50 -17.44 -14.45 -8.40
CA ASN A 50 -18.34 -14.19 -9.52
C ASN A 50 -17.61 -14.13 -10.88
N LYS A 51 -16.32 -13.75 -10.88
CA LYS A 51 -15.47 -13.63 -12.07
C LYS A 51 -14.06 -14.19 -11.80
N PRO A 52 -13.87 -15.52 -11.78
CA PRO A 52 -12.59 -16.14 -11.43
C PRO A 52 -11.42 -15.85 -12.39
N SER A 53 -11.69 -15.25 -13.55
CA SER A 53 -10.64 -14.73 -14.44
C SER A 53 -9.99 -13.46 -13.90
N TYR A 54 -10.62 -12.73 -12.98
CA TYR A 54 -10.13 -11.50 -12.36
C TYR A 54 -9.37 -11.83 -11.06
N ARG A 55 -8.04 -11.94 -11.12
CA ARG A 55 -7.23 -12.57 -10.06
C ARG A 55 -6.32 -11.63 -9.28
N TYR A 56 -6.10 -10.41 -9.76
CA TYR A 56 -5.07 -9.51 -9.23
C TYR A 56 -5.72 -8.35 -8.44
N PRO A 57 -5.93 -8.52 -7.12
CA PRO A 57 -6.58 -7.55 -6.25
C PRO A 57 -5.67 -6.39 -5.87
N VAL A 58 -6.21 -5.18 -5.98
CA VAL A 58 -5.55 -3.92 -5.62
C VAL A 58 -6.49 -3.06 -4.79
N ILE A 59 -5.93 -2.38 -3.80
CA ILE A 59 -6.61 -1.32 -3.07
C ILE A 59 -5.77 -0.05 -3.18
N THR A 60 -6.36 1.06 -3.60
CA THR A 60 -5.70 2.38 -3.61
C THR A 60 -6.44 3.36 -2.72
N TRP A 61 -5.72 4.35 -2.19
CA TRP A 61 -6.30 5.45 -1.45
C TRP A 61 -5.44 6.70 -1.56
N ASP A 62 -6.05 7.75 -2.10
CA ASP A 62 -5.51 9.11 -2.10
C ASP A 62 -6.28 9.93 -1.06
N LEU A 63 -5.57 10.59 -0.15
CA LEU A 63 -6.16 11.45 0.87
C LEU A 63 -5.80 12.93 0.62
N LEU A 64 -6.82 13.79 0.54
CA LEU A 64 -6.76 15.23 0.23
C LEU A 64 -6.38 15.59 -1.23
N PRO A 65 -6.76 16.78 -1.74
CA PRO A 65 -6.54 17.15 -3.15
C PRO A 65 -5.08 17.06 -3.65
N PRO A 66 -4.03 17.40 -2.86
CA PRO A 66 -2.66 17.27 -3.35
C PRO A 66 -2.26 15.83 -3.70
N SER A 67 -2.94 14.82 -3.14
CA SER A 67 -2.75 13.40 -3.52
C SER A 67 -3.54 12.97 -4.76
N GLY A 68 -4.35 13.84 -5.34
CA GLY A 68 -5.24 13.51 -6.45
C GLY A 68 -6.63 13.03 -6.01
N ALA A 69 -6.94 13.08 -4.71
CA ALA A 69 -8.27 12.77 -4.21
C ALA A 69 -9.30 13.76 -4.76
N SER A 70 -10.30 13.26 -5.49
CA SER A 70 -11.40 14.07 -6.02
C SER A 70 -12.40 14.50 -4.95
N GLN A 71 -12.37 13.86 -3.78
CA GLN A 71 -13.25 14.10 -2.64
C GLN A 71 -12.43 14.13 -1.35
N TYR A 72 -12.79 15.02 -0.42
CA TYR A 72 -12.17 15.07 0.92
C TYR A 72 -12.55 13.88 1.80
N HIS A 73 -13.71 13.27 1.53
CA HIS A 73 -14.23 12.14 2.28
C HIS A 73 -13.29 10.93 2.17
N PRO A 74 -12.90 10.24 3.27
CA PRO A 74 -12.05 9.06 3.22
C PRO A 74 -12.65 7.91 2.40
N HIS A 75 -11.97 7.51 1.32
CA HIS A 75 -12.44 6.42 0.47
C HIS A 75 -11.28 5.64 -0.17
N LEU A 76 -11.40 4.31 -0.17
CA LEU A 76 -10.56 3.41 -0.95
C LEU A 76 -11.17 3.19 -2.33
N GLN A 77 -10.33 2.84 -3.29
CA GLN A 77 -10.76 2.17 -4.51
C GLN A 77 -10.28 0.72 -4.46
N ALA A 78 -11.22 -0.22 -4.51
CA ALA A 78 -10.95 -1.64 -4.64
C ALA A 78 -11.06 -2.03 -6.11
N ILE A 79 -10.01 -2.63 -6.66
CA ILE A 79 -9.89 -2.96 -8.08
C ILE A 79 -9.45 -4.43 -8.19
N LEU A 80 -10.06 -5.16 -9.11
CA LEU A 80 -9.64 -6.52 -9.44
C LEU A 80 -9.35 -6.57 -10.94
N THR A 81 -8.22 -7.14 -11.31
CA THR A 81 -7.76 -7.18 -12.71
C THR A 81 -7.45 -8.62 -13.14
N PRO A 82 -7.58 -8.96 -14.44
CA PRO A 82 -7.51 -10.36 -14.89
C PRO A 82 -6.10 -10.89 -15.17
N HIS A 83 -5.20 -10.05 -15.66
CA HIS A 83 -3.93 -10.52 -16.23
C HIS A 83 -2.70 -10.21 -15.39
N HIS A 84 -2.66 -9.04 -14.75
CA HIS A 84 -1.54 -8.55 -13.97
C HIS A 84 -1.99 -7.38 -13.10
N TYR A 85 -1.18 -7.01 -12.10
CA TYR A 85 -1.42 -5.76 -11.37
C TYR A 85 -1.28 -4.53 -12.28
N PRO A 86 -1.99 -3.42 -12.01
CA PRO A 86 -1.82 -2.18 -12.75
C PRO A 86 -0.48 -1.51 -12.44
N GLY A 87 0.17 -0.99 -13.48
CA GLY A 87 1.32 -0.10 -13.38
C GLY A 87 2.50 -0.65 -12.57
N ASN A 88 3.03 0.17 -11.66
CA ASN A 88 4.25 -0.13 -10.93
C ASN A 88 4.16 -1.32 -9.97
N LEU A 89 2.96 -1.74 -9.58
CA LEU A 89 2.77 -2.94 -8.77
C LEU A 89 3.20 -4.21 -9.54
N GLU A 90 2.89 -4.27 -10.84
CA GLU A 90 3.33 -5.39 -11.70
C GLU A 90 4.84 -5.37 -11.94
N ASN A 91 5.45 -4.19 -12.03
CA ASN A 91 6.90 -4.06 -12.11
C ASN A 91 7.59 -4.70 -10.90
N TRP A 92 7.02 -4.54 -9.70
CA TRP A 92 7.51 -5.20 -8.49
C TRP A 92 7.37 -6.72 -8.53
N ARG A 93 6.23 -7.23 -9.00
CA ARG A 93 6.04 -8.67 -9.18
C ARG A 93 7.04 -9.26 -10.17
N ARG A 94 7.22 -8.61 -11.33
CA ARG A 94 8.16 -9.05 -12.38
C ARG A 94 9.60 -9.00 -11.89
N ALA A 95 10.01 -7.91 -11.25
CA ALA A 95 11.35 -7.79 -10.69
C ALA A 95 11.63 -8.87 -9.62
N ALA A 96 10.65 -9.19 -8.77
CA ALA A 96 10.78 -10.28 -7.81
C ALA A 96 10.92 -11.65 -8.48
N PHE A 97 10.21 -11.87 -9.60
CA PHE A 97 10.35 -13.08 -10.40
C PHE A 97 11.72 -13.20 -11.07
N ASP A 98 12.20 -12.12 -11.70
CA ASP A 98 13.51 -12.07 -12.33
C ASP A 98 14.63 -12.27 -11.29
N TYR A 99 14.53 -11.63 -10.13
CA TYR A 99 15.45 -11.83 -9.02
C TYR A 99 15.50 -13.29 -8.57
N HIS A 100 14.34 -13.94 -8.44
CA HIS A 100 14.29 -15.36 -8.09
C HIS A 100 14.90 -16.24 -9.18
N ARG A 101 14.63 -15.96 -10.46
CA ARG A 101 15.23 -16.67 -11.59
C ARG A 101 16.75 -16.57 -11.57
N ASP A 102 17.28 -15.38 -11.30
CA ASP A 102 18.71 -15.08 -11.43
C ASP A 102 19.52 -15.48 -10.17
N HIS A 103 18.90 -15.47 -8.98
CA HIS A 103 19.58 -15.72 -7.70
C HIS A 103 19.05 -16.93 -6.91
N GLY A 104 17.93 -17.53 -7.31
CA GLY A 104 17.30 -18.65 -6.59
C GLY A 104 16.69 -18.28 -5.22
N ARG A 105 16.70 -16.99 -4.85
CA ARG A 105 16.22 -16.47 -3.55
C ARG A 105 14.91 -15.70 -3.69
N ASN A 106 14.22 -15.45 -2.58
CA ASN A 106 13.02 -14.63 -2.59
C ASN A 106 13.38 -13.15 -2.42
N PHE A 107 13.02 -12.33 -3.41
CA PHE A 107 13.32 -10.90 -3.41
C PHE A 107 12.83 -10.17 -2.15
N PHE A 108 11.61 -10.44 -1.69
CA PHE A 108 11.02 -9.73 -0.56
C PHE A 108 11.69 -10.09 0.77
N THR A 109 12.05 -11.37 0.95
CA THR A 109 12.83 -11.81 2.11
C THR A 109 14.16 -11.06 2.17
N ASP A 110 14.89 -11.01 1.05
CA ASP A 110 16.19 -10.34 1.00
C ASP A 110 16.06 -8.83 1.13
N PHE A 111 15.02 -8.24 0.53
CA PHE A 111 14.69 -6.83 0.66
C PHE A 111 14.44 -6.44 2.12
N ILE A 112 13.64 -7.24 2.84
CA ILE A 112 13.41 -7.05 4.28
C ILE A 112 14.72 -7.20 5.06
N SER A 113 15.47 -8.29 4.85
CA SER A 113 16.71 -8.55 5.59
C SER A 113 17.76 -7.44 5.43
N VAL A 114 17.95 -6.92 4.21
CA VAL A 114 18.92 -5.84 3.97
C VAL A 114 18.51 -4.56 4.70
N HIS A 115 17.24 -4.17 4.64
CA HIS A 115 16.77 -2.97 5.34
C HIS A 115 16.77 -3.15 6.86
N ASP A 116 16.46 -4.35 7.36
CA ASP A 116 16.47 -4.70 8.78
C ASP A 116 17.89 -4.56 9.36
N MET A 117 18.91 -5.05 8.64
CA MET A 117 20.33 -4.87 9.00
C MET A 117 20.77 -3.41 9.05
N LEU A 118 20.12 -2.53 8.28
CA LEU A 118 20.40 -1.10 8.25
C LEU A 118 19.58 -0.31 9.28
N GLY A 119 18.73 -0.97 10.08
CA GLY A 119 17.85 -0.31 11.03
C GLY A 119 16.70 0.47 10.37
N LEU A 120 16.32 0.11 9.15
CA LEU A 120 15.29 0.79 8.35
C LEU A 120 13.94 0.08 8.36
N THR A 121 13.71 -0.76 9.35
CA THR A 121 12.47 -1.53 9.50
C THR A 121 11.86 -1.38 10.88
N VAL A 122 10.53 -1.35 10.94
CA VAL A 122 9.74 -1.45 12.16
C VAL A 122 8.79 -2.62 12.02
N ARG A 123 8.70 -3.47 13.04
CA ARG A 123 7.85 -4.67 13.03
C ARG A 123 6.69 -4.49 14.01
N HIS A 124 5.54 -5.03 13.64
CA HIS A 124 4.42 -5.23 14.54
C HIS A 124 3.77 -6.56 14.22
N GLY A 125 3.79 -7.49 15.18
CA GLY A 125 3.37 -8.87 14.99
C GLY A 125 4.02 -9.50 13.76
N SER A 126 3.20 -9.94 12.81
CA SER A 126 3.63 -10.58 11.56
C SER A 126 3.94 -9.61 10.40
N ALA A 127 3.78 -8.30 10.60
CA ALA A 127 3.98 -7.28 9.58
C ALA A 127 5.27 -6.48 9.79
N VAL A 128 5.80 -5.94 8.69
CA VAL A 128 7.00 -5.08 8.68
C VAL A 128 6.74 -3.84 7.84
N ALA A 129 7.12 -2.68 8.37
CA ALA A 129 7.16 -1.41 7.67
C ALA A 129 8.63 -1.07 7.39
N ILE A 130 8.91 -0.61 6.18
CA ILE A 130 10.27 -0.41 5.67
C ILE A 130 10.37 1.00 5.10
N ALA A 131 11.28 1.81 5.65
CA ALA A 131 11.69 3.04 5.01
C ALA A 131 12.70 2.69 3.92
N THR A 132 12.29 2.83 2.65
CA THR A 132 13.06 2.27 1.54
C THR A 132 14.24 3.17 1.14
N LEU A 133 15.43 2.56 0.97
CA LEU A 133 16.62 3.25 0.43
C LEU A 133 16.63 3.30 -1.09
N VAL A 134 15.94 2.36 -1.72
CA VAL A 134 16.03 2.10 -3.16
C VAL A 134 14.65 2.18 -3.79
N ASN A 135 14.60 2.64 -5.04
CA ASN A 135 13.37 2.66 -5.84
C ASN A 135 12.21 3.43 -5.18
N SER A 136 12.54 4.40 -4.32
CA SER A 136 11.59 5.32 -3.74
C SER A 136 11.05 6.24 -4.84
N LYS A 137 9.73 6.30 -4.99
CA LYS A 137 9.09 7.13 -6.03
C LYS A 137 8.93 8.58 -5.59
N LYS A 138 8.75 8.80 -4.29
CA LYS A 138 8.56 10.09 -3.66
C LYS A 138 9.09 10.13 -2.23
N GLU A 139 9.13 11.33 -1.66
CA GLU A 139 9.54 11.59 -0.29
C GLU A 139 8.70 10.81 0.71
N ASN A 140 9.38 10.37 1.78
CA ASN A 140 8.80 9.60 2.87
C ASN A 140 8.07 8.35 2.37
N GLU A 141 8.66 7.59 1.45
CA GLU A 141 8.07 6.34 1.02
C GLU A 141 8.27 5.24 2.08
N VAL A 142 7.17 4.61 2.47
CA VAL A 142 7.16 3.43 3.33
C VAL A 142 6.51 2.27 2.60
N VAL A 143 7.15 1.12 2.66
CA VAL A 143 6.59 -0.14 2.19
C VAL A 143 6.21 -0.99 3.39
N VAL A 144 4.92 -1.28 3.54
CA VAL A 144 4.41 -2.20 4.56
C VAL A 144 4.19 -3.56 3.90
N MET A 145 4.69 -4.63 4.50
CA MET A 145 4.58 -5.99 3.98
C MET A 145 4.12 -6.97 5.06
N ALA A 146 3.34 -7.97 4.64
CA ALA A 146 3.07 -9.18 5.41
C ALA A 146 2.71 -10.33 4.45
N LYS A 147 2.68 -11.55 4.97
CA LYS A 147 2.20 -12.71 4.19
C LYS A 147 0.75 -12.52 3.74
N GLU A 148 -0.09 -11.95 4.61
CA GLU A 148 -1.52 -11.73 4.38
C GLU A 148 -1.95 -10.40 5.00
N MET A 149 -3.06 -9.84 4.52
CA MET A 149 -3.66 -8.62 5.07
C MET A 149 -4.44 -8.96 6.36
N ASN A 150 -3.71 -9.22 7.43
CA ASN A 150 -4.27 -9.55 8.74
C ASN A 150 -4.38 -8.31 9.65
N LYS A 151 -4.77 -8.53 10.91
CA LYS A 151 -4.93 -7.44 11.89
C LYS A 151 -3.62 -6.70 12.13
N ASP A 152 -2.52 -7.42 12.36
CA ASP A 152 -1.20 -6.81 12.61
C ASP A 152 -0.78 -5.91 11.44
N TYR A 153 -0.99 -6.37 10.21
CA TYR A 153 -0.71 -5.59 9.00
C TYR A 153 -1.48 -4.28 8.93
N LEU A 154 -2.79 -4.33 9.18
CA LEU A 154 -3.63 -3.13 9.17
C LEU A 154 -3.35 -2.19 10.34
N GLN A 155 -2.98 -2.73 11.50
CA GLN A 155 -2.55 -1.95 12.65
C GLN A 155 -1.22 -1.22 12.39
N LEU A 156 -0.26 -1.90 11.76
CA LEU A 156 1.01 -1.30 11.37
C LEU A 156 0.79 -0.22 10.29
N LEU A 157 -0.02 -0.50 9.28
CA LEU A 157 -0.40 0.48 8.27
C LEU A 157 -1.08 1.70 8.92
N TYR A 158 -1.98 1.50 9.88
CA TYR A 158 -2.59 2.58 10.65
C TYR A 158 -1.54 3.45 11.35
N ALA A 159 -0.57 2.84 12.05
CA ALA A 159 0.49 3.59 12.73
C ALA A 159 1.37 4.40 11.76
N VAL A 160 1.67 3.87 10.57
CA VAL A 160 2.39 4.59 9.51
C VAL A 160 1.59 5.79 9.01
N LEU A 161 0.30 5.62 8.73
CA LEU A 161 -0.53 6.74 8.27
C LEU A 161 -0.72 7.80 9.36
N ARG A 162 -0.89 7.39 10.62
CA ARG A 162 -0.96 8.32 11.75
C ARG A 162 0.37 9.01 12.04
N SER A 163 1.52 8.37 11.80
CA SER A 163 2.80 9.07 11.94
C SER A 163 2.94 10.21 10.93
N TYR A 164 2.43 10.04 9.71
CA TYR A 164 2.38 11.15 8.76
C TYR A 164 1.48 12.28 9.23
N ILE A 165 0.25 11.96 9.63
CA ILE A 165 -0.77 12.96 9.96
C ILE A 165 -0.46 13.68 11.28
N ASP A 166 -0.25 12.91 12.35
CA ASP A 166 -0.16 13.44 13.72
C ASP A 166 1.24 13.90 14.08
N ASP A 167 2.26 13.11 13.72
CA ASP A 167 3.60 13.28 14.24
C ASP A 167 4.46 14.14 13.29
N MET A 168 4.23 14.04 11.98
CA MET A 168 4.96 14.76 10.93
C MET A 168 4.17 15.92 10.30
N GLN A 169 2.86 16.02 10.57
CA GLN A 169 1.95 17.02 9.98
C GLN A 169 1.94 17.00 8.43
N LEU A 170 2.15 15.81 7.86
CA LEU A 170 2.06 15.50 6.43
C LEU A 170 0.69 14.89 6.15
N TYR A 171 -0.30 15.75 5.91
CA TYR A 171 -1.71 15.36 5.86
C TYR A 171 -2.14 14.64 4.58
N SER A 172 -1.39 14.80 3.49
CA SER A 172 -1.72 14.27 2.17
C SER A 172 -0.82 13.08 1.84
N PHE A 173 -1.43 11.94 1.50
CA PHE A 173 -0.73 10.74 1.08
C PHE A 173 -1.42 10.04 -0.09
N CYS A 174 -0.63 9.27 -0.83
CA CYS A 174 -1.12 8.27 -1.77
C CYS A 174 -0.67 6.90 -1.28
N LEU A 175 -1.56 5.90 -1.33
CA LEU A 175 -1.17 4.51 -1.14
C LEU A 175 -1.74 3.59 -2.21
N SER A 176 -0.98 2.53 -2.45
CA SER A 176 -1.39 1.42 -3.28
C SER A 176 -0.99 0.11 -2.62
N MET A 177 -1.95 -0.79 -2.48
CA MET A 177 -1.82 -2.11 -1.87
C MET A 177 -2.04 -3.17 -2.93
N ALA A 178 -1.04 -4.01 -3.15
CA ALA A 178 -1.20 -5.26 -3.89
C ALA A 178 -1.48 -6.38 -2.88
N LEU A 179 -2.66 -6.99 -3.00
CA LEU A 179 -2.98 -8.22 -2.30
C LEU A 179 -2.47 -9.39 -3.12
N THR A 180 -2.08 -10.49 -2.48
CA THR A 180 -1.68 -11.72 -3.17
C THR A 180 -2.74 -12.16 -4.19
N PRO A 181 -2.36 -12.63 -5.41
CA PRO A 181 -3.32 -13.02 -6.42
C PRO A 181 -4.26 -14.11 -5.90
N PHE A 182 -5.54 -14.00 -6.22
CA PHE A 182 -6.51 -15.03 -5.88
C PHE A 182 -6.35 -16.23 -6.80
N ALA A 183 -6.39 -17.42 -6.19
CA ALA A 183 -6.37 -18.71 -6.85
C ALA A 183 -7.22 -19.68 -6.02
N ASP A 184 -7.91 -20.61 -6.70
CA ASP A 184 -8.73 -21.63 -6.03
C ASP A 184 -7.85 -22.65 -5.31
N ASP A 185 -6.71 -23.00 -5.91
CA ASP A 185 -5.66 -23.80 -5.31
C ASP A 185 -4.28 -23.20 -5.62
N PRO A 186 -3.66 -22.53 -4.63
CA PRO A 186 -2.34 -21.93 -4.80
C PRO A 186 -1.20 -22.95 -5.02
N SER A 187 -1.42 -24.25 -4.74
CA SER A 187 -0.39 -25.28 -4.93
C SER A 187 -0.29 -25.80 -6.37
N THR A 188 -1.39 -25.67 -7.13
CA THR A 188 -1.49 -26.14 -8.52
C THR A 188 -1.52 -25.01 -9.54
N ASP A 189 -1.68 -23.76 -9.09
CA ASP A 189 -1.63 -22.60 -9.98
C ASP A 189 -0.20 -22.36 -10.49
N ARG A 190 0.00 -22.47 -11.81
CA ARG A 190 1.31 -22.26 -12.46
C ARG A 190 1.94 -20.88 -12.20
N TYR A 191 1.13 -19.89 -11.83
CA TYR A 191 1.56 -18.54 -11.45
C TYR A 191 1.86 -18.41 -9.96
N TYR A 192 1.46 -19.39 -9.16
CA TYR A 192 1.62 -19.45 -7.72
C TYR A 192 2.57 -20.61 -7.35
N THR A 193 3.80 -20.27 -6.98
CA THR A 193 4.65 -21.23 -6.24
C THR A 193 5.05 -20.54 -4.94
N PRO A 194 5.23 -21.25 -3.82
CA PRO A 194 5.60 -20.62 -2.54
C PRO A 194 6.82 -19.71 -2.64
N VAL A 195 7.74 -20.03 -3.56
CA VAL A 195 8.95 -19.25 -3.82
C VAL A 195 8.68 -17.98 -4.66
N LYS A 196 7.64 -18.01 -5.52
CA LYS A 196 7.12 -16.87 -6.30
C LYS A 196 5.95 -16.14 -5.62
N ALA A 197 5.52 -16.59 -4.44
CA ALA A 197 4.34 -16.05 -3.79
C ALA A 197 4.62 -14.61 -3.37
N LEU A 198 3.79 -13.70 -3.86
CA LEU A 198 3.87 -12.31 -3.49
C LEU A 198 3.32 -12.11 -2.08
N PRO A 199 4.05 -11.41 -1.20
CA PRO A 199 3.45 -10.91 0.02
C PRO A 199 2.33 -9.92 -0.34
N VAL A 200 1.45 -9.66 0.62
CA VAL A 200 0.69 -8.42 0.59
C VAL A 200 1.66 -7.29 0.86
N PHE A 201 1.67 -6.29 -0.01
CA PHE A 201 2.48 -5.10 0.20
C PHE A 201 1.69 -3.83 -0.10
N THR A 202 1.89 -2.81 0.73
CA THR A 202 1.40 -1.45 0.52
C THR A 202 2.58 -0.52 0.40
N ARG A 203 2.56 0.30 -0.65
CA ARG A 203 3.46 1.44 -0.79
C ARG A 203 2.69 2.69 -0.42
N VAL A 204 3.24 3.50 0.48
CA VAL A 204 2.65 4.78 0.89
C VAL A 204 3.68 5.88 0.69
N VAL A 205 3.27 6.97 0.04
CA VAL A 205 4.09 8.17 -0.13
C VAL A 205 3.33 9.39 0.36
N THR A 206 4.07 10.36 0.89
CA THR A 206 3.50 11.68 1.23
C THR A 206 3.55 12.60 0.02
N ARG A 207 2.67 13.60 -0.02
CA ARG A 207 2.54 14.55 -1.15
C ARG A 207 2.96 15.97 -0.77
N GLY A 208 3.97 16.07 0.11
CA GLY A 208 4.48 17.34 0.64
C GLY A 208 3.55 18.00 1.67
N LYS A 209 3.90 19.23 2.06
CA LYS A 209 3.09 20.02 2.99
C LYS A 209 1.95 20.70 2.23
N LEU A 210 0.80 20.87 2.87
CA LEU A 210 -0.33 21.57 2.26
C LEU A 210 -0.04 23.06 1.96
N SER A 211 0.96 23.64 2.64
CA SER A 211 1.42 25.01 2.41
C SER A 211 2.34 25.15 1.20
N ASP A 212 2.83 24.04 0.63
CA ASP A 212 3.75 24.09 -0.50
C ASP A 212 3.01 24.55 -1.75
N THR A 213 3.56 25.57 -2.41
CA THR A 213 2.98 26.16 -3.62
C THR A 213 3.44 25.47 -4.91
N ARG A 214 4.49 24.65 -4.82
CA ARG A 214 5.01 23.89 -5.96
C ARG A 214 4.20 22.60 -6.12
N SER A 215 3.88 22.26 -7.36
CA SER A 215 3.46 20.90 -7.67
C SER A 215 4.61 19.95 -7.33
N ASP A 216 4.26 18.85 -6.69
CA ASP A 216 5.22 17.83 -6.31
C ASP A 216 5.54 16.88 -7.46
N ILE A 217 4.82 16.93 -8.60
CA ILE A 217 5.10 16.14 -9.79
C ILE A 217 5.52 17.05 -10.93
N SER A 218 6.64 16.72 -11.58
CA SER A 218 7.16 17.42 -12.74
C SER A 218 7.50 16.45 -13.88
N SER A 219 8.08 16.97 -14.96
CA SER A 219 8.66 16.12 -16.00
C SER A 219 9.72 15.16 -15.47
N LEU A 220 10.36 15.49 -14.33
CA LEU A 220 11.34 14.60 -13.71
C LEU A 220 10.68 13.28 -13.33
N GLU A 221 9.65 13.34 -12.47
CA GLU A 221 8.97 12.15 -11.98
C GLU A 221 8.14 11.44 -13.04
N LEU A 222 7.58 12.19 -13.99
CA LEU A 222 6.74 11.60 -15.04
C LEU A 222 7.56 10.85 -16.09
N PHE A 223 8.76 11.33 -16.43
CA PHE A 223 9.47 10.88 -17.64
C PHE A 223 10.93 10.51 -17.45
N THR A 224 11.56 10.85 -16.32
CA THR A 224 13.02 10.66 -16.15
C THR A 224 13.37 9.88 -14.88
N PHE A 225 13.46 10.55 -13.73
CA PHE A 225 13.98 9.99 -12.49
C PHE A 225 13.07 10.37 -11.32
N SER A 226 13.04 9.52 -10.30
CA SER A 226 12.44 9.87 -9.02
C SER A 226 13.46 10.67 -8.21
N ASN A 227 13.07 11.89 -7.80
CA ASN A 227 13.85 12.70 -6.87
C ASN A 227 13.29 12.49 -5.45
N VAL A 228 14.16 12.11 -4.50
CA VAL A 228 13.77 11.82 -3.11
C VAL A 228 14.67 12.64 -2.20
N ASN A 229 14.09 13.69 -1.60
CA ASN A 229 14.80 14.61 -0.71
C ASN A 229 14.38 14.42 0.76
N SER A 230 14.27 13.16 1.19
CA SER A 230 13.91 12.80 2.57
C SER A 230 14.90 11.77 3.12
N ASP A 231 15.29 11.93 4.38
CA ASP A 231 16.13 10.97 5.08
C ASP A 231 15.30 9.75 5.58
N PRO A 232 15.53 8.53 5.05
CA PRO A 232 14.79 7.35 5.47
C PRO A 232 15.09 6.92 6.91
N PHE A 233 16.25 7.29 7.47
CA PHE A 233 16.59 6.98 8.86
C PHE A 233 15.77 7.83 9.85
N SER A 234 15.66 9.14 9.59
CA SER A 234 14.75 10.02 10.33
C SER A 234 13.28 9.58 10.21
N LEU A 235 12.87 9.10 9.02
CA LEU A 235 11.53 8.61 8.78
C LEU A 235 11.21 7.37 9.61
N ILE A 236 12.06 6.34 9.55
CA ILE A 236 11.78 5.09 10.25
C ILE A 236 11.75 5.27 11.77
N GLN A 237 12.59 6.17 12.31
CA GLN A 237 12.60 6.48 13.73
C GLN A 237 11.24 7.03 14.19
N ARG A 238 10.65 7.97 13.43
CA ARG A 238 9.32 8.52 13.74
C ARG A 238 8.22 7.46 13.66
N ILE A 239 8.32 6.55 12.71
CA ILE A 239 7.38 5.42 12.59
C ILE A 239 7.52 4.48 13.78
N GLN A 240 8.75 4.22 14.24
CA GLN A 240 9.02 3.38 15.40
C GLN A 240 8.37 3.96 16.67
N GLU A 241 8.55 5.26 16.90
CA GLU A 241 7.91 5.97 18.02
C GLU A 241 6.38 5.92 17.95
N SER A 242 5.81 6.09 16.74
CA SER A 242 4.38 5.97 16.49
C SER A 242 3.84 4.57 16.78
N VAL A 243 4.54 3.53 16.34
CA VAL A 243 4.16 2.12 16.57
C VAL A 243 4.17 1.79 18.07
N LEU A 244 5.19 2.25 18.79
CA LEU A 244 5.27 2.09 20.25
C LEU A 244 4.10 2.76 21.00
N THR A 245 3.60 3.88 20.47
CA THR A 245 2.52 4.63 21.13
C THR A 245 1.14 4.08 20.78
N ARG A 246 0.94 3.62 19.53
CA ARG A 246 -0.39 3.35 18.98
C ARG A 246 -0.75 1.87 18.88
N VAL A 247 0.25 0.98 18.93
CA VAL A 247 0.04 -0.44 18.63
C VAL A 247 0.73 -1.39 19.60
N SER A 248 1.61 -0.89 20.47
CA SER A 248 2.22 -1.69 21.54
C SER A 248 1.30 -1.87 22.75
#